data_AF-A0A538RVS3-F1
#
_entry.id   AF-A0A538RVS3-F1
#
_cell.length_a   1.000
_cell.length_b   1.000
_cell.length_c   1.000
_cell.angle_alpha   90.00
_cell.angle_beta   90.00
_cell.angle_gamma   90.00
#
_symmetry.space_group_name_H-M   'P 1'
#
loop_
_entity.id
_entity.type
_entity.pdbx_description
1 polymer ?
#
loop_
_entity_poly.entity_id
_entity_poly.type
_entity_poly.pdbx_seq_one_letter_code
_entity_poly.pdbx_strand_id
1 'polypeptide(L)'
;MPESSTMTPAQTVARGALRLVVFGMPAAGKSSLLGALAQAAKTQEQALNGHLIDLSGGLAELQRRVYEGQPRETLEEMIAYPVVLESGEDAGQSRIEVVLIDCDGRVAQDLVRRQQSLAENGNAARLANAVLQADALILAIDASATASQVDDTFAEFGRFLRLLEYNRG
;
A
#
# COMPACT_ATOMS: atom_id res chain seq x y z
N MET A 1 0.10 32.23 21.56
CA MET A 1 -0.92 31.26 21.08
C MET A 1 -0.24 30.41 20.03
N PRO A 2 -0.07 29.09 20.22
CA PRO A 2 0.50 28.28 19.15
C PRO A 2 -0.58 28.02 18.10
N GLU A 3 -0.19 28.16 16.85
CA GLU A 3 -1.00 27.89 15.67
C GLU A 3 -1.41 26.42 15.67
N SER A 4 -2.71 26.15 15.70
CA SER A 4 -3.26 24.81 15.51
C SER A 4 -2.85 24.32 14.12
N SER A 5 -1.82 23.48 14.05
CA SER A 5 -1.44 22.77 12.83
C SER A 5 -2.63 21.92 12.39
N THR A 6 -3.34 22.37 11.37
CA THR A 6 -4.41 21.59 10.74
C THR A 6 -3.78 20.37 10.08
N MET A 7 -3.85 19.22 10.76
CA MET A 7 -3.56 17.92 10.17
C MET A 7 -4.46 17.73 8.94
N THR A 8 -3.85 17.41 7.80
CA THR A 8 -4.55 17.03 6.57
C THR A 8 -5.41 15.78 6.84
N PRO A 9 -6.57 15.57 6.16
CA PRO A 9 -7.42 14.40 6.36
C PRO A 9 -6.67 13.05 6.30
N ALA A 10 -5.61 12.98 5.47
CA ALA A 10 -4.73 11.83 5.35
C ALA A 10 -3.93 11.48 6.63
N GLN A 11 -3.80 12.40 7.58
CA GLN A 11 -3.07 12.19 8.83
C GLN A 11 -3.99 11.77 9.99
N THR A 12 -5.32 11.93 9.85
CA THR A 12 -6.31 11.37 10.79
C THR A 12 -6.72 9.98 10.31
N VAL A 13 -5.74 9.11 10.12
CA VAL A 13 -6.02 7.68 10.06
C VAL A 13 -6.34 7.26 11.48
N ALA A 14 -7.55 6.76 11.74
CA ALA A 14 -7.90 6.33 13.08
C ALA A 14 -6.89 5.30 13.58
N ARG A 15 -6.54 5.35 14.88
CA ARG A 15 -5.62 4.40 15.50
C ARG A 15 -6.00 2.92 15.33
N GLY A 16 -7.23 2.62 14.86
CA GLY A 16 -7.73 1.28 14.60
C GLY A 16 -7.92 0.92 13.12
N ALA A 17 -7.47 1.75 12.17
CA ALA A 17 -7.56 1.43 10.76
C ALA A 17 -6.50 0.39 10.36
N LEU A 18 -6.89 -0.58 9.51
CA LEU A 18 -5.97 -1.58 8.97
C LEU A 18 -4.95 -0.93 8.04
N ARG A 19 -3.67 -1.25 8.21
CA ARG A 19 -2.54 -0.69 7.45
C ARG A 19 -2.03 -1.75 6.48
N LEU A 20 -2.36 -1.60 5.21
CA LEU A 20 -1.95 -2.54 4.16
C LEU A 20 -0.87 -1.90 3.30
N VAL A 21 0.35 -2.43 3.34
CA VAL A 21 1.46 -1.93 2.51
C VAL A 21 1.54 -2.75 1.23
N VAL A 22 1.39 -2.08 0.08
CA VAL A 22 1.59 -2.67 -1.24
C VAL A 22 3.07 -2.61 -1.58
N PHE A 23 3.69 -3.77 -1.64
CA PHE A 23 5.12 -3.99 -1.78
C PHE A 23 5.45 -4.63 -3.14
N GLY A 24 6.68 -4.48 -3.61
CA GLY A 24 7.11 -5.09 -4.87
C GLY A 24 8.15 -4.27 -5.61
N MET A 25 8.83 -4.93 -6.55
CA MET A 25 9.92 -4.37 -7.34
C MET A 25 9.50 -3.10 -8.09
N PRO A 26 10.47 -2.25 -8.54
CA PRO A 26 10.18 -1.20 -9.50
C PRO A 26 9.38 -1.75 -10.68
N ALA A 27 8.38 -1.00 -11.14
CA ALA A 27 7.49 -1.38 -12.23
C ALA A 27 6.63 -2.66 -12.03
N ALA A 28 6.57 -3.26 -10.83
CA ALA A 28 5.72 -4.44 -10.55
C ALA A 28 4.19 -4.19 -10.64
N GLY A 29 3.75 -3.00 -11.04
CA GLY A 29 2.33 -2.68 -11.23
C GLY A 29 1.55 -2.31 -9.97
N LYS A 30 2.20 -1.98 -8.85
CA LYS A 30 1.56 -1.62 -7.56
C LYS A 30 0.51 -0.52 -7.69
N SER A 31 0.90 0.63 -8.25
CA SER A 31 0.00 1.76 -8.45
C SER A 31 -1.09 1.44 -9.48
N SER A 32 -0.80 0.60 -10.48
CA SER A 32 -1.80 0.08 -11.42
C SER A 32 -2.82 -0.83 -10.75
N LEU A 33 -2.38 -1.69 -9.82
CA LEU A 33 -3.26 -2.55 -9.02
C LEU A 33 -4.23 -1.72 -8.17
N LEU A 34 -3.74 -0.67 -7.50
CA LEU A 34 -4.58 0.24 -6.73
C LEU A 34 -5.54 1.06 -7.61
N GLY A 35 -5.08 1.52 -8.78
CA GLY A 35 -5.95 2.18 -9.77
C GLY A 35 -7.03 1.24 -10.32
N ALA A 36 -6.71 -0.04 -10.52
CA ALA A 36 -7.66 -1.06 -10.94
C ALA A 36 -8.66 -1.41 -9.82
N LEU A 37 -8.24 -1.45 -8.56
CA LEU A 37 -9.13 -1.60 -7.40
C LEU A 37 -10.16 -0.46 -7.36
N ALA A 38 -9.71 0.78 -7.54
CA ALA A 38 -10.59 1.95 -7.59
C ALA A 38 -11.57 1.90 -8.78
N GLN A 39 -11.12 1.41 -9.93
CA GLN A 39 -11.99 1.17 -11.08
C GLN A 39 -13.05 0.10 -10.78
N ALA A 40 -12.64 -1.03 -10.19
CA ALA A 40 -13.54 -2.11 -9.81
C ALA A 40 -14.56 -1.62 -8.78
N ALA A 41 -14.14 -0.83 -7.80
CA ALA A 41 -15.04 -0.21 -6.83
C ALA A 41 -16.11 0.66 -7.47
N LYS A 42 -15.78 1.37 -8.55
CA LYS A 42 -16.73 2.22 -9.26
C LYS A 42 -17.66 1.47 -10.22
N THR A 43 -17.18 0.37 -10.81
CA THR A 43 -17.86 -0.28 -11.95
C THR A 43 -18.42 -1.66 -11.65
N GLN A 44 -17.97 -2.29 -10.56
CA GLN A 44 -18.21 -3.68 -10.23
C GLN A 44 -18.37 -3.88 -8.71
N GLU A 45 -19.17 -3.04 -8.05
CA GLU A 45 -19.40 -3.11 -6.58
C GLU A 45 -19.81 -4.52 -6.11
N GLN A 46 -20.62 -5.22 -6.92
CA GLN A 46 -21.04 -6.60 -6.63
C GLN A 46 -19.87 -7.59 -6.58
N ALA A 47 -18.78 -7.36 -7.32
CA ALA A 47 -17.60 -8.22 -7.30
C ALA A 47 -16.73 -8.01 -6.05
N LEU A 48 -16.86 -6.85 -5.40
CA LEU A 48 -16.13 -6.53 -4.16
C LEU A 48 -16.88 -6.94 -2.89
N ASN A 49 -18.12 -7.43 -3.02
CA ASN A 49 -19.01 -7.73 -1.90
C ASN A 49 -19.13 -6.55 -0.90
N GLY A 50 -19.01 -5.32 -1.39
CA GLY A 50 -18.98 -4.13 -0.56
C GLY A 50 -18.69 -2.85 -1.33
N HIS A 51 -18.80 -1.73 -0.62
CA HIS A 51 -18.57 -0.38 -1.14
C HIS A 51 -17.26 0.17 -0.60
N LEU A 52 -16.38 0.61 -1.52
CA LEU A 52 -15.12 1.24 -1.17
C LEU A 52 -15.25 2.76 -1.27
N ILE A 53 -15.12 3.46 -0.14
CA ILE A 53 -15.19 4.91 -0.06
C ILE A 53 -13.76 5.46 0.02
N ASP A 54 -13.36 6.24 -0.98
CA ASP A 54 -12.07 6.94 -1.02
C ASP A 54 -12.16 8.25 -0.22
N LEU A 55 -11.51 8.30 0.94
CA LEU A 55 -11.62 9.44 1.86
C LEU A 55 -10.77 10.64 1.41
N SER A 56 -9.73 10.42 0.61
CA SER A 56 -8.83 11.49 0.15
C SER A 56 -9.04 11.90 -1.31
N GLY A 57 -9.75 11.08 -2.09
CA GLY A 57 -9.82 11.21 -3.55
C GLY A 57 -8.55 10.73 -4.26
N GLY A 58 -7.57 10.19 -3.51
CA GLY A 58 -6.28 9.78 -4.04
C GLY A 58 -6.36 8.52 -4.92
N LEU A 59 -7.24 7.57 -4.59
CA LEU A 59 -7.47 6.39 -5.43
C LEU A 59 -8.20 6.77 -6.72
N ALA A 60 -9.14 7.70 -6.65
CA ALA A 60 -9.81 8.23 -7.86
C ALA A 60 -8.81 8.91 -8.81
N GLU A 61 -7.89 9.71 -8.28
CA GLU A 61 -6.82 10.33 -9.10
C GLU A 61 -5.85 9.27 -9.66
N LEU A 62 -5.53 8.24 -8.88
CA LEU A 62 -4.66 7.16 -9.34
C LEU A 62 -5.32 6.36 -10.47
N GLN A 63 -6.61 6.02 -10.33
CA GLN A 63 -7.42 5.40 -11.38
C GLN A 63 -7.39 6.23 -12.66
N ARG A 64 -7.68 7.53 -12.57
CA ARG A 64 -7.68 8.43 -13.72
C ARG A 64 -6.34 8.38 -14.47
N ARG A 65 -5.21 8.47 -13.76
CA ARG A 65 -3.87 8.40 -14.36
C ARG A 65 -3.58 7.09 -15.08
N VAL A 66 -3.97 5.96 -14.47
CA VAL A 66 -3.78 4.63 -15.07
C VAL A 66 -4.54 4.52 -16.38
N TYR A 67 -5.80 4.95 -16.42
CA TYR A 67 -6.65 4.82 -17.61
C TYR A 67 -6.43 5.90 -18.67
N GLU A 68 -5.88 7.06 -18.31
CA GLU A 68 -5.41 8.07 -19.26
C GLU A 68 -4.03 7.75 -19.87
N GLY A 69 -3.41 6.63 -19.49
CA GLY A 69 -2.07 6.25 -19.97
C GLY A 69 -0.96 7.16 -19.43
N GLN A 70 -1.20 7.81 -18.29
CA GLN A 70 -0.21 8.65 -17.59
C GLN A 70 0.16 8.09 -16.20
N PRO A 71 0.49 6.79 -16.06
CA PRO A 71 1.02 6.29 -14.80
C PRO A 71 2.33 7.03 -14.49
N ARG A 72 2.36 7.72 -13.35
CA ARG A 72 3.59 8.36 -12.86
C ARG A 72 4.27 7.41 -11.91
N GLU A 73 5.59 7.38 -11.95
CA GLU A 73 6.36 6.77 -10.87
C GLU A 73 5.99 7.42 -9.54
N THR A 74 5.79 6.59 -8.53
CA THR A 74 5.71 7.04 -7.12
C THR A 74 7.10 7.54 -6.74
N LEU A 75 7.33 8.85 -6.86
CA LEU A 75 8.60 9.51 -6.50
C LEU A 75 8.74 9.75 -5.00
N GLU A 76 7.61 9.74 -4.29
CA GLU A 76 7.58 9.74 -2.84
C GLU A 76 7.89 8.33 -2.34
N GLU A 77 8.62 8.25 -1.23
CA GLU A 77 8.95 6.98 -0.57
C GLU A 77 7.72 6.08 -0.36
N MET A 78 6.60 6.70 0.03
CA MET A 78 5.30 6.07 0.18
C MET A 78 4.17 7.10 0.06
N ILE A 79 3.04 6.69 -0.50
CA ILE A 79 1.78 7.45 -0.56
C ILE A 79 0.70 6.65 0.15
N ALA A 80 -0.08 7.32 1.01
CA ALA A 80 -1.18 6.71 1.76
C ALA A 80 -2.54 7.06 1.15
N TYR A 81 -3.36 6.05 0.95
CA TYR A 81 -4.73 6.14 0.44
C TYR A 81 -5.70 5.65 1.52
N PRO A 82 -6.22 6.54 2.38
CA PRO A 82 -7.22 6.18 3.37
C PRO A 82 -8.55 5.87 2.69
N VAL A 83 -9.10 4.71 3.00
CA VAL A 83 -10.37 4.22 2.46
C VAL A 83 -11.23 3.60 3.54
N VAL A 84 -12.52 3.47 3.26
CA VAL A 84 -13.45 2.71 4.07
C VAL A 84 -14.04 1.61 3.21
N LEU A 85 -14.05 0.39 3.73
CA LEU A 85 -14.83 -0.71 3.16
C LEU A 85 -16.11 -0.90 3.97
N GLU A 86 -17.26 -0.77 3.31
CA GLU A 86 -18.56 -1.09 3.88
C GLU A 86 -19.04 -2.42 3.29
N SER A 87 -19.44 -3.38 4.13
CA SER A 87 -19.96 -4.67 3.66
C SER A 87 -21.25 -4.49 2.87
N GLY A 88 -21.38 -5.22 1.76
CA GLY A 88 -22.59 -5.23 0.93
C GLY A 88 -23.74 -6.05 1.52
N GLU A 89 -23.47 -6.95 2.46
CA GLU A 89 -24.50 -7.80 3.10
C GLU A 89 -25.31 -7.03 4.15
N ASP A 90 -24.68 -6.07 4.84
CA ASP A 90 -25.30 -5.22 5.85
C ASP A 90 -24.79 -3.77 5.69
N ALA A 91 -25.38 -3.05 4.72
CA ALA A 91 -25.05 -1.65 4.45
C ALA A 91 -25.15 -0.80 5.74
N GLY A 92 -24.00 -0.44 6.31
CA GLY A 92 -23.87 0.39 7.51
C GLY A 92 -23.53 -0.31 8.83
N GLN A 93 -23.45 -1.65 8.91
CA GLN A 93 -23.12 -2.34 10.19
C GLN A 93 -21.67 -2.81 10.28
N SER A 94 -21.04 -3.19 9.16
CA SER A 94 -19.62 -3.55 9.12
C SER A 94 -18.86 -2.55 8.27
N ARG A 95 -18.19 -1.61 8.97
CA ARG A 95 -17.35 -0.57 8.39
C ARG A 95 -15.92 -0.80 8.83
N ILE A 96 -15.03 -1.02 7.86
CA ILE A 96 -13.61 -1.24 8.10
C ILE A 96 -12.85 -0.04 7.53
N GLU A 97 -12.14 0.67 8.40
CA GLU A 97 -11.20 1.70 7.98
C GLU A 97 -9.89 1.04 7.57
N VAL A 98 -9.37 1.41 6.40
CA VAL A 98 -8.15 0.85 5.82
C VAL A 98 -7.28 1.98 5.29
N VAL A 99 -5.97 1.84 5.39
CA VAL A 99 -5.00 2.66 4.68
C VAL A 99 -4.20 1.77 3.77
N LEU A 100 -4.39 1.97 2.46
CA LEU A 100 -3.56 1.37 1.44
C LEU A 100 -2.31 2.23 1.27
N ILE A 101 -1.13 1.63 1.39
CA ILE A 101 0.14 2.34 1.30
C ILE A 101 0.87 1.86 0.04
N ASP A 102 0.97 2.71 -0.98
CA ASP A 102 1.79 2.44 -2.17
C ASP A 102 3.21 2.95 -1.92
N CYS A 103 4.22 2.08 -2.05
CA CYS A 103 5.61 2.47 -1.85
C CYS A 103 6.38 2.60 -3.17
N ASP A 104 7.40 3.46 -3.20
CA ASP A 104 8.37 3.46 -4.30
C ASP A 104 9.06 2.08 -4.36
N GLY A 105 9.02 1.45 -5.55
CA GLY A 105 9.60 0.11 -5.75
C GLY A 105 11.11 0.06 -5.52
N ARG A 106 11.84 1.16 -5.72
CA ARG A 106 13.28 1.26 -5.48
C ARG A 106 13.58 1.24 -3.99
N VAL A 107 12.81 2.00 -3.20
CA VAL A 107 12.93 2.01 -1.74
C VAL A 107 12.54 0.66 -1.15
N ALA A 108 11.47 0.04 -1.68
CA ALA A 108 11.02 -1.29 -1.29
C ALA A 108 12.08 -2.36 -1.57
N GLN A 109 12.69 -2.32 -2.76
CA GLN A 109 13.78 -3.21 -3.15
C GLN A 109 15.00 -3.03 -2.26
N ASP A 110 15.38 -1.77 -1.98
CA ASP A 110 16.47 -1.46 -1.05
C ASP A 110 16.19 -2.04 0.34
N LEU A 111 14.96 -1.92 0.84
CA LEU A 111 14.56 -2.45 2.14
C LEU A 111 14.63 -3.98 2.20
N VAL A 112 14.23 -4.68 1.13
CA VAL A 112 14.33 -6.15 1.04
C VAL A 112 15.78 -6.63 0.94
N ARG A 113 16.64 -5.87 0.24
CA ARG A 113 18.05 -6.22 0.04
C ARG A 113 18.94 -5.87 1.23
N ARG A 114 18.63 -4.81 1.95
CA ARG A 114 19.35 -4.41 3.17
C ARG A 114 18.99 -5.41 4.28
N GLN A 115 19.84 -6.41 4.44
CA GLN A 115 19.78 -7.41 5.52
C GLN A 115 20.11 -6.82 6.92
N GLN A 116 20.06 -5.50 7.08
CA GLN A 116 20.32 -4.79 8.34
C GLN A 116 19.02 -4.32 8.97
N SER A 117 19.05 -4.07 10.28
CA SER A 117 17.86 -3.86 11.11
C SER A 117 16.90 -2.84 10.49
N LEU A 118 15.61 -3.23 10.42
CA LEU A 118 14.50 -2.35 10.02
C LEU A 118 14.37 -1.10 10.92
N ALA A 119 15.11 -1.05 12.03
CA ALA A 119 15.10 0.04 13.02
C ALA A 119 16.13 1.16 12.74
N GLU A 120 16.94 1.08 11.69
CA GLU A 120 17.95 2.12 11.42
C GLU A 120 17.37 3.39 10.77
N ASN A 121 17.67 4.54 11.36
CA ASN A 121 17.14 5.85 11.00
C ASN A 121 17.81 6.42 9.72
N GLY A 122 17.20 6.20 8.55
CA GLY A 122 17.56 6.86 7.28
C GLY A 122 16.33 7.25 6.44
N ASN A 123 16.51 7.68 5.19
CA ASN A 123 15.38 8.00 4.27
C ASN A 123 14.47 6.80 3.94
N ALA A 124 14.85 5.58 4.32
CA ALA A 124 13.99 4.39 4.26
C ALA A 124 13.22 4.13 5.58
N ALA A 125 13.41 4.99 6.60
CA ALA A 125 12.84 4.78 7.92
C ALA A 125 11.31 4.95 7.91
N ARG A 126 10.70 5.72 6.99
CA ARG A 126 9.25 5.85 6.98
C ARG A 126 8.60 4.60 6.40
N LEU A 127 9.12 4.06 5.30
CA LEU A 127 8.67 2.79 4.75
C LEU A 127 8.97 1.64 5.71
N ALA A 128 10.16 1.59 6.33
CA ALA A 128 10.49 0.57 7.32
C ALA A 128 9.53 0.61 8.53
N ASN A 129 9.23 1.80 9.06
CA ASN A 129 8.23 1.97 10.12
C ASN A 129 6.82 1.59 9.65
N ALA A 130 6.42 1.98 8.43
CA ALA A 130 5.13 1.61 7.87
C ALA A 130 4.99 0.09 7.72
N VAL A 131 6.05 -0.58 7.26
CA VAL A 131 6.16 -2.04 7.19
C VAL A 131 6.11 -2.64 8.58
N LEU A 132 6.85 -2.14 9.57
CA LEU A 132 6.85 -2.69 10.93
C LEU A 132 5.46 -2.60 11.58
N GLN A 133 4.70 -1.55 11.28
CA GLN A 133 3.36 -1.29 11.80
C GLN A 133 2.23 -1.82 10.90
N ALA A 134 2.54 -2.50 9.79
CA ALA A 134 1.54 -2.97 8.84
C ALA A 134 0.74 -4.17 9.40
N ASP A 135 -0.56 -4.18 9.20
CA ASP A 135 -1.40 -5.36 9.49
C ASP A 135 -1.21 -6.43 8.41
N ALA A 136 -0.92 -6.03 7.17
CA ALA A 136 -0.54 -6.94 6.10
C ALA A 136 0.41 -6.30 5.09
N LEU A 137 1.19 -7.14 4.42
CA LEU A 137 1.98 -6.80 3.24
C LEU A 137 1.38 -7.47 2.01
N ILE A 138 1.16 -6.71 0.94
CA ILE A 138 0.66 -7.21 -0.34
C ILE A 138 1.82 -7.16 -1.33
N LEU A 139 2.37 -8.32 -1.72
CA LEU A 139 3.44 -8.38 -2.72
C LEU A 139 2.85 -8.38 -4.14
N ALA A 140 3.07 -7.31 -4.89
CA ALA A 140 2.82 -7.26 -6.32
C ALA A 140 4.00 -7.83 -7.10
N ILE A 141 3.70 -8.73 -8.04
CA ILE A 141 4.68 -9.35 -8.94
C ILE A 141 4.24 -9.06 -10.37
N ASP A 142 5.21 -8.66 -11.20
CA ASP A 142 4.98 -8.46 -12.63
C ASP A 142 4.61 -9.80 -13.29
N ALA A 143 3.42 -9.88 -13.87
CA ALA A 143 2.93 -11.08 -14.54
C ALA A 143 3.73 -11.45 -15.80
N SER A 144 4.53 -10.51 -16.35
CA SER A 144 5.44 -10.76 -17.46
C SER A 144 6.80 -11.31 -17.03
N ALA A 145 7.06 -11.39 -15.72
CA ALA A 145 8.30 -11.95 -15.19
C ALA A 145 8.43 -13.45 -15.55
N THR A 146 9.66 -13.86 -15.84
CA THR A 146 10.01 -15.28 -16.01
C THR A 146 9.88 -16.04 -14.70
N ALA A 147 9.70 -17.36 -14.76
CA ALA A 147 9.63 -18.21 -13.57
C ALA A 147 10.85 -18.02 -12.64
N SER A 148 12.06 -17.93 -13.21
CA SER A 148 13.28 -17.66 -12.43
C SER A 148 13.23 -16.32 -11.70
N GLN A 149 12.73 -15.27 -12.34
CA GLN A 149 12.60 -13.94 -11.71
C GLN A 149 11.56 -13.95 -10.58
N VAL A 150 10.47 -14.71 -10.75
CA VAL A 150 9.45 -14.91 -9.71
C VAL A 150 10.03 -15.65 -8.52
N ASP A 151 10.77 -16.74 -8.76
CA ASP A 151 11.43 -17.53 -7.71
C ASP A 151 12.47 -16.69 -6.93
N ASP A 152 13.29 -15.91 -7.64
CA ASP A 152 14.25 -14.99 -7.02
C ASP A 152 13.55 -13.94 -6.15
N THR A 153 12.42 -13.39 -6.64
CA THR A 153 11.61 -12.42 -5.92
C THR A 153 11.04 -13.03 -4.63
N PHE A 154 10.47 -14.24 -4.70
CA PHE A 154 9.96 -14.93 -3.52
C PHE A 154 11.08 -15.30 -2.53
N ALA A 155 12.24 -15.72 -3.02
CA ALA A 155 13.38 -16.03 -2.16
C ALA A 155 13.91 -14.79 -1.42
N GLU A 156 14.02 -13.64 -2.11
CA GLU A 156 14.35 -12.35 -1.51
C GLU A 156 13.31 -11.93 -0.47
N PHE A 157 12.03 -11.93 -0.86
CA PHE A 157 10.94 -11.53 0.03
C PHE A 157 10.81 -12.45 1.25
N GLY A 158 11.01 -13.77 1.09
CA GLY A 158 10.98 -14.72 2.20
C GLY A 158 12.14 -14.55 3.20
N ARG A 159 13.31 -14.06 2.76
CA ARG A 159 14.38 -13.65 3.71
C ARG A 159 13.97 -12.40 4.47
N PHE A 160 13.39 -11.43 3.78
CA PHE A 160 12.88 -10.21 4.38
C PHE A 160 11.76 -10.47 5.40
N LEU A 161 10.80 -11.35 5.10
CA LEU A 161 9.71 -11.70 6.04
C LEU A 161 10.23 -12.31 7.34
N ARG A 162 11.29 -13.12 7.30
CA ARG A 162 11.95 -13.65 8.51
C ARG A 162 12.61 -12.56 9.34
N LEU A 163 13.23 -11.58 8.68
CA LEU A 163 13.76 -10.40 9.38
C LEU A 163 12.62 -9.58 10.00
N LEU A 164 11.51 -9.40 9.28
CA LEU A 164 10.34 -8.68 9.78
C LEU A 164 9.74 -9.36 11.01
N GLU A 165 9.54 -10.69 10.95
CA GLU A 165 9.06 -11.50 12.06
C GLU A 165 9.95 -11.33 13.30
N TYR A 166 11.27 -11.48 13.13
CA TYR A 166 12.24 -11.27 14.22
C TYR A 166 12.16 -9.88 14.87
N ASN A 167 11.87 -8.83 14.09
CA ASN A 167 11.75 -7.46 14.64
C ASN A 167 10.38 -7.17 15.26
N ARG A 168 9.34 -7.95 14.94
CA ARG A 168 7.99 -7.79 15.50
C ARG A 168 7.79 -8.55 16.82
N GLY A 169 8.59 -9.60 17.06
CA GLY A 169 8.50 -10.45 18.25
C GLY A 169 7.72 -11.71 17.99
#